data_AF-A0A2S5VNT4-F1
#
_entry.id   AF-A0A2S5VNT4-F1
#
_cell.length_a   1.000
_cell.length_b   1.000
_cell.length_c   1.000
_cell.angle_alpha   90.00
_cell.angle_beta   90.00
_cell.angle_gamma   90.00
#
_symmetry.space_group_name_H-M   'P 1'
#
loop_
_entity.id
_entity.type
_entity.pdbx_description
1 polymer ?
#
loop_
_entity_poly.entity_id
_entity_poly.type
_entity_poly.pdbx_seq_one_letter_code
_entity_poly.pdbx_strand_id
1 'polypeptide(L)'
;MSLRDAAPAAPSAPPAQPLPGRSAITLLHEEEEVEMVRLTARDLHVLDWLGVVRLTNMQGLRWILGGFNGERGPVTVRKAQRWAARMEEIGRVQRGQLSTVGGSLIWPAFDESGRSAPDLFRQTTRHEISVSLAAARFYADGWAWHPDRLVAKKGDHQGDGVAIYSDAEGSVAHVIEVELTPKHRPRYVQIFRAFGRRIDEGDVSGVVYLCTAESARAVRAALADPLIGPRVAEHVVVVDAFERMGSWDEDTLPEWMPALRASLGDELLEEPADMAGPSSLWIDAGGSRVE
;
A
#
# COMPACT_ATOMS: atom_id res chain seq x y z
N MET A 1 -27.94 60.83 2.45
CA MET A 1 -29.00 60.07 1.76
C MET A 1 -28.37 58.81 1.22
N SER A 2 -28.78 57.67 1.77
CA SER A 2 -28.21 56.33 1.55
C SER A 2 -29.24 55.52 0.76
N LEU A 3 -28.83 54.96 -0.38
CA LEU A 3 -29.61 53.99 -1.14
C LEU A 3 -28.88 52.65 -1.06
N ARG A 4 -29.43 51.78 -0.20
CA ARG A 4 -29.18 50.34 -0.19
C ARG A 4 -30.24 49.70 -1.09
N ASP A 5 -29.82 49.09 -2.18
CA ASP A 5 -30.68 48.21 -2.96
C ASP A 5 -30.69 46.80 -2.35
N ALA A 6 -31.91 46.31 -2.17
CA ALA A 6 -32.24 44.99 -1.70
C ALA A 6 -32.37 44.02 -2.88
N ALA A 7 -31.76 42.84 -2.76
CA ALA A 7 -32.01 41.68 -3.62
C ALA A 7 -32.60 40.52 -2.77
N PRO A 8 -33.46 39.67 -3.37
CA PRO A 8 -34.43 38.86 -2.65
C PRO A 8 -33.86 37.55 -2.06
N ALA A 9 -34.53 37.07 -1.01
CA ALA A 9 -34.24 35.84 -0.29
C ALA A 9 -34.33 34.58 -1.17
N ALA A 10 -33.36 33.68 -1.00
CA ALA A 10 -33.33 32.36 -1.63
C ALA A 10 -34.38 31.41 -1.00
N PRO A 11 -34.99 30.51 -1.80
CA PRO A 11 -35.96 29.53 -1.29
C PRO A 11 -35.30 28.47 -0.41
N SER A 12 -35.97 28.19 0.70
CA SER A 12 -35.65 27.16 1.70
C SER A 12 -35.63 25.76 1.08
N ALA A 13 -34.54 25.02 1.30
CA ALA A 13 -34.42 23.62 0.92
C ALA A 13 -35.34 22.72 1.79
N PRO A 14 -36.03 21.72 1.20
CA PRO A 14 -36.87 20.79 1.94
C PRO A 14 -36.04 19.76 2.74
N PRO A 15 -36.59 19.18 3.83
CA PRO A 15 -35.89 18.20 4.66
C PRO A 15 -35.68 16.88 3.89
N ALA A 16 -34.43 16.39 3.86
CA ALA A 16 -34.09 15.12 3.25
C ALA A 16 -34.69 13.94 4.04
N GLN A 17 -35.44 13.10 3.34
CA GLN A 17 -36.10 11.89 3.85
C GLN A 17 -35.10 10.74 4.10
N PRO A 18 -35.41 9.79 5.01
CA PRO A 18 -34.53 8.67 5.32
C PRO A 18 -34.56 7.59 4.22
N LEU A 19 -33.37 7.11 3.83
CA LEU A 19 -33.21 6.02 2.85
C LEU A 19 -33.65 4.66 3.44
N PRO A 20 -34.27 3.77 2.63
CA PRO A 20 -34.78 2.48 3.09
C PRO A 20 -33.72 1.36 3.06
N GLY A 21 -33.86 0.39 3.97
CA GLY A 21 -33.38 -0.99 3.80
C GLY A 21 -32.03 -1.36 4.44
N ARG A 22 -32.03 -1.56 5.77
CA ARG A 22 -30.95 -2.25 6.51
C ARG A 22 -31.16 -3.77 6.43
N SER A 23 -30.19 -4.52 5.92
CA SER A 23 -30.15 -5.97 6.14
C SER A 23 -29.43 -6.26 7.44
N ALA A 24 -30.19 -6.49 8.51
CA ALA A 24 -29.72 -7.14 9.72
C ALA A 24 -30.03 -8.63 9.58
N ILE A 25 -29.01 -9.49 9.63
CA ILE A 25 -29.21 -10.93 9.75
C ILE A 25 -29.26 -11.23 11.25
N THR A 26 -30.45 -11.58 11.75
CA THR A 26 -30.67 -12.03 13.13
C THR A 26 -30.59 -13.56 13.15
N LEU A 27 -29.53 -14.12 13.75
CA LEU A 27 -29.55 -15.48 14.25
C LEU A 27 -29.89 -15.40 15.74
N LEU A 28 -31.07 -15.89 16.09
CA LEU A 28 -31.55 -15.97 17.47
C LEU A 28 -30.87 -17.16 18.16
N HIS A 29 -29.98 -16.89 19.12
CA HIS A 29 -29.69 -17.79 20.24
C HIS A 29 -29.24 -16.93 21.45
N GLU A 30 -30.04 -17.03 22.51
CA GLU A 30 -29.81 -16.72 23.94
C GLU A 30 -28.74 -15.68 24.33
N GLU A 31 -29.24 -14.55 24.87
CA GLU A 31 -28.62 -13.52 25.73
C GLU A 31 -27.10 -13.59 26.01
N GLU A 32 -26.28 -13.35 24.99
CA GLU A 32 -25.10 -12.48 25.14
C GLU A 32 -25.51 -11.12 24.57
N GLU A 33 -25.34 -10.03 25.33
CA GLU A 33 -25.29 -8.69 24.76
C GLU A 33 -24.08 -8.65 23.82
N VAL A 34 -24.28 -9.05 22.56
CA VAL A 34 -23.29 -8.89 21.51
C VAL A 34 -23.18 -7.38 21.30
N GLU A 35 -22.21 -6.74 21.95
CA GLU A 35 -21.85 -5.37 21.65
C GLU A 35 -21.43 -5.33 20.19
N MET A 36 -22.34 -4.89 19.32
CA MET A 36 -22.13 -4.80 17.89
C MET A 36 -21.11 -3.69 17.60
N VAL A 37 -19.83 -4.00 17.68
CA VAL A 37 -18.77 -3.04 17.37
C VAL A 37 -18.82 -2.70 15.89
N ARG A 38 -19.11 -1.44 15.60
CA ARG A 38 -19.26 -0.95 14.23
C ARG A 38 -17.90 -0.74 13.57
N LEU A 39 -17.60 -1.56 12.56
CA LEU A 39 -16.47 -1.34 11.66
C LEU A 39 -16.78 -0.18 10.68
N THR A 40 -15.78 0.66 10.44
CA THR A 40 -15.83 1.71 9.41
C THR A 40 -15.26 1.19 8.09
N ALA A 41 -15.56 1.85 6.97
CA ALA A 41 -14.96 1.49 5.67
C ALA A 41 -13.42 1.51 5.72
N ARG A 42 -12.84 2.49 6.41
CA ARG A 42 -11.39 2.54 6.66
C ARG A 42 -10.89 1.31 7.41
N ASP A 43 -11.65 0.81 8.39
CA ASP A 43 -11.25 -0.37 9.16
C ASP A 43 -11.17 -1.60 8.25
N LEU A 44 -12.17 -1.78 7.38
CA LEU A 44 -12.18 -2.86 6.38
C LEU A 44 -11.00 -2.74 5.42
N HIS A 45 -10.72 -1.54 4.88
CA HIS A 45 -9.60 -1.34 3.97
C HIS A 45 -8.24 -1.63 4.62
N VAL A 46 -8.05 -1.31 5.91
CA VAL A 46 -6.81 -1.67 6.63
C VAL A 46 -6.71 -3.19 6.82
N LEU A 47 -7.81 -3.89 7.09
CA LEU A 47 -7.82 -5.35 7.23
C LEU A 47 -7.51 -6.02 5.88
N ASP A 48 -8.10 -5.54 4.78
CA ASP A 48 -7.80 -6.00 3.43
C ASP A 48 -6.31 -5.79 3.10
N TRP A 49 -5.77 -4.62 3.41
CA TRP A 49 -4.35 -4.30 3.24
C TRP A 49 -3.44 -5.23 4.06
N LEU A 50 -3.79 -5.54 5.30
CA LEU A 50 -3.07 -6.51 6.12
C LEU A 50 -3.16 -7.94 5.54
N GLY A 51 -4.22 -8.27 4.82
CA GLY A 51 -4.32 -9.50 4.02
C GLY A 51 -3.28 -9.58 2.91
N VAL A 52 -2.84 -8.43 2.39
CA VAL A 52 -1.77 -8.32 1.38
C VAL A 52 -0.38 -8.37 2.03
N VAL A 53 -0.08 -7.51 3.01
CA VAL A 53 1.28 -7.38 3.58
C VAL A 53 1.58 -8.31 4.76
N ARG A 54 0.58 -9.09 5.21
CA ARG A 54 0.61 -10.07 6.31
C ARG A 54 0.86 -9.51 7.71
N LEU A 55 1.78 -8.57 7.88
CA LEU A 55 2.10 -7.93 9.15
C LEU A 55 2.66 -6.52 8.94
N THR A 56 2.57 -5.68 9.96
CA THR A 56 3.16 -4.33 9.98
C THR A 56 3.61 -3.97 11.39
N ASN A 57 4.44 -2.93 11.51
CA ASN A 57 4.67 -2.23 12.77
C ASN A 57 3.76 -0.99 12.90
N MET A 58 3.92 -0.23 13.99
CA MET A 58 3.15 0.99 14.22
C MET A 58 3.35 2.05 13.16
N GLN A 59 4.55 2.15 12.58
CA GLN A 59 4.82 3.15 11.57
C GLN A 59 4.05 2.85 10.28
N GLY A 60 4.04 1.59 9.82
CA GLY A 60 3.22 1.20 8.67
C GLY A 60 1.72 1.39 8.94
N LEU A 61 1.25 1.05 10.15
CA LEU A 61 -0.15 1.29 10.54
C LEU A 61 -0.51 2.78 10.50
N ARG A 62 0.37 3.66 10.98
CA ARG A 62 0.15 5.11 10.96
C ARG A 62 0.00 5.63 9.53
N TRP A 63 0.87 5.17 8.64
CA TRP A 63 0.86 5.55 7.22
C TRP A 63 -0.40 5.07 6.51
N ILE A 64 -0.76 3.79 6.64
CA ILE A 64 -1.92 3.25 5.94
C ILE A 64 -3.24 3.87 6.44
N LEU A 65 -3.35 4.13 7.75
CA LEU A 65 -4.51 4.84 8.32
C LEU A 65 -4.60 6.28 7.82
N GLY A 66 -3.47 6.93 7.55
CA GLY A 66 -3.41 8.26 6.95
C GLY A 66 -3.85 8.22 5.50
N GLY A 67 -3.27 7.31 4.71
CA GLY A 67 -3.62 7.10 3.32
C GLY A 67 -5.10 6.85 3.10
N PHE A 68 -5.74 5.99 3.91
CA PHE A 68 -7.19 5.76 3.82
C PHE A 68 -8.07 6.89 4.38
N ASN A 69 -7.50 7.92 5.01
CA ASN A 69 -8.20 9.19 5.26
C ASN A 69 -8.01 10.19 4.10
N GLY A 70 -7.30 9.81 3.03
CA GLY A 70 -6.90 10.72 1.95
C GLY A 70 -5.73 11.65 2.32
N GLU A 71 -5.00 11.35 3.39
CA GLU A 71 -3.86 12.14 3.84
C GLU A 71 -2.56 11.60 3.20
N ARG A 72 -1.71 12.51 2.70
CA ARG A 72 -0.35 12.19 2.19
C ARG A 72 0.69 12.08 3.31
N GLY A 73 0.26 11.61 4.47
CA GLY A 73 1.07 11.57 5.69
C GLY A 73 0.47 10.64 6.74
N PRO A 74 1.24 10.27 7.78
CA PRO A 74 0.80 9.33 8.78
C PRO A 74 -0.14 9.98 9.81
N VAL A 75 -1.10 9.19 10.33
CA VAL A 75 -1.82 9.60 11.54
C VAL A 75 -0.88 9.63 12.76
N THR A 76 -1.32 10.29 13.83
CA THR A 76 -0.55 10.28 15.09
C THR A 76 -0.45 8.89 15.69
N VAL A 77 0.63 8.63 16.45
CA VAL A 77 0.83 7.37 17.20
C VAL A 77 -0.38 7.01 18.05
N ARG A 78 -0.98 8.00 18.74
CA ARG A 78 -2.18 7.80 19.56
C ARG A 78 -3.41 7.35 18.76
N LYS A 79 -3.58 7.83 17.52
CA LYS A 79 -4.66 7.37 16.63
C LYS A 79 -4.41 5.92 16.21
N ALA A 80 -3.19 5.58 15.80
CA ALA A 80 -2.83 4.21 15.42
C ALA A 80 -2.96 3.21 16.58
N GLN A 81 -2.46 3.54 17.78
CA GLN A 81 -2.58 2.68 18.97
C GLN A 81 -4.04 2.44 19.37
N ARG A 82 -4.91 3.48 19.30
CA ARG A 82 -6.35 3.31 19.55
C ARG A 82 -7.02 2.41 18.54
N TRP A 83 -6.65 2.53 17.27
CA TRP A 83 -7.16 1.64 16.24
C TRP A 83 -6.74 0.19 16.51
N ALA A 84 -5.45 -0.03 16.80
CA ALA A 84 -4.89 -1.34 17.08
C ALA A 84 -5.53 -2.00 18.30
N ALA A 85 -5.67 -1.28 19.42
CA ALA A 85 -6.30 -1.77 20.63
C ALA A 85 -7.76 -2.16 20.38
N ARG A 86 -8.53 -1.31 19.69
CA ARG A 86 -9.92 -1.61 19.34
C ARG A 86 -10.03 -2.86 18.47
N MET A 87 -9.17 -3.01 17.45
CA MET A 87 -9.22 -4.16 16.54
C MET A 87 -8.78 -5.46 17.22
N GLU A 88 -7.87 -5.37 18.18
CA GLU A 88 -7.44 -6.50 19.02
C GLU A 88 -8.56 -6.93 19.98
N GLU A 89 -9.23 -5.97 20.62
CA GLU A 89 -10.36 -6.20 21.53
C GLU A 89 -11.51 -6.96 20.86
N ILE A 90 -11.80 -6.64 19.59
CA ILE A 90 -12.83 -7.34 18.80
C ILE A 90 -12.31 -8.57 18.03
N GLY A 91 -11.07 -8.99 18.31
CA GLY A 91 -10.49 -10.21 17.76
C GLY A 91 -10.16 -10.19 16.26
N ARG A 92 -10.07 -9.01 15.62
CA ARG A 92 -9.79 -8.87 14.18
C ARG A 92 -8.30 -8.85 13.87
N VAL A 93 -7.48 -8.36 14.80
CA VAL A 93 -6.02 -8.38 14.70
C VAL A 93 -5.40 -8.94 15.96
N GLN A 94 -4.15 -9.36 15.86
CA GLN A 94 -3.31 -9.75 16.97
C GLN A 94 -2.08 -8.85 17.04
N ARG A 95 -1.45 -8.78 18.21
CA ARG A 95 -0.26 -7.97 18.45
C ARG A 95 0.86 -8.77 19.09
N GLY A 96 2.07 -8.35 18.78
CA GLY A 96 3.28 -8.86 19.39
C GLY A 96 4.32 -7.75 19.54
N GLN A 97 5.38 -8.03 20.29
CA GLN A 97 6.49 -7.10 20.46
C GLN A 97 7.76 -7.68 19.87
N LEU A 98 8.45 -6.87 19.07
CA LEU A 98 9.79 -7.16 18.58
C LEU A 98 10.67 -5.92 18.78
N SER A 99 11.72 -6.06 19.59
CA SER A 99 12.56 -4.94 20.02
C SER A 99 13.38 -4.29 18.90
N THR A 100 13.55 -4.96 17.76
CA THR A 100 14.54 -4.58 16.73
C THR A 100 13.98 -3.75 15.57
N VAL A 101 12.69 -3.84 15.22
CA VAL A 101 12.13 -3.26 13.96
C VAL A 101 10.84 -2.47 14.18
N GLY A 102 10.76 -1.73 15.30
CA GLY A 102 9.67 -0.77 15.53
C GLY A 102 8.62 -1.18 16.58
N GLY A 103 8.98 -2.06 17.51
CA GLY A 103 8.19 -2.33 18.72
C GLY A 103 6.97 -3.20 18.44
N SER A 104 5.76 -2.60 18.59
CA SER A 104 4.51 -3.34 18.45
C SER A 104 4.28 -3.71 16.98
N LEU A 105 4.19 -5.02 16.74
CA LEU A 105 3.77 -5.59 15.47
C LEU A 105 2.28 -5.92 15.52
N ILE A 106 1.63 -5.85 14.36
CA ILE A 106 0.21 -6.15 14.16
C ILE A 106 0.07 -7.04 12.93
N TRP A 107 -0.81 -8.03 13.02
CA TRP A 107 -1.22 -8.88 11.91
C TRP A 107 -2.70 -9.27 12.06
N PRO A 108 -3.40 -9.69 10.98
CA PRO A 108 -4.77 -10.17 11.08
C PRO A 108 -4.89 -11.39 11.98
N ALA A 109 -6.00 -11.53 12.69
CA ALA A 109 -6.32 -12.76 13.39
C ALA A 109 -6.55 -13.91 12.39
N PHE A 110 -6.52 -15.15 12.90
CA PHE A 110 -6.78 -16.34 12.07
C PHE A 110 -8.17 -16.27 11.42
N ASP A 111 -9.20 -15.91 12.19
CA ASP A 111 -10.57 -15.80 11.70
C ASP A 111 -10.76 -14.70 10.66
N GLU A 112 -9.85 -13.72 10.63
CA GLU A 112 -9.86 -12.62 9.66
C GLU A 112 -9.15 -12.98 8.34
N SER A 113 -8.06 -13.75 8.41
CA SER A 113 -7.19 -13.99 7.23
C SER A 113 -7.11 -15.45 6.76
N GLY A 114 -7.58 -16.39 7.57
CA GLY A 114 -7.35 -17.83 7.40
C GLY A 114 -5.88 -18.25 7.56
N ARG A 115 -5.00 -17.35 8.03
CA ARG A 115 -3.55 -17.59 8.13
C ARG A 115 -3.11 -17.69 9.59
N SER A 116 -2.18 -18.61 9.86
CA SER A 116 -1.54 -18.69 11.17
C SER A 116 -0.73 -17.43 11.48
N ALA A 117 -0.61 -17.12 12.77
CA ALA A 117 0.22 -16.02 13.24
C ALA A 117 1.65 -16.08 12.66
N PRO A 118 2.23 -14.94 12.30
CA PRO A 118 3.60 -14.89 11.81
C PRO A 118 4.59 -15.28 12.92
N ASP A 119 5.64 -15.98 12.53
CA ASP A 119 6.76 -16.29 13.41
C ASP A 119 7.67 -15.06 13.49
N LEU A 120 7.50 -14.27 14.56
CA LEU A 120 8.15 -12.97 14.72
C LEU A 120 9.67 -13.04 14.80
N PHE A 121 10.23 -14.22 15.07
CA PHE A 121 11.68 -14.44 15.19
C PHE A 121 12.32 -14.98 13.91
N ARG A 122 11.55 -15.16 12.83
CA ARG A 122 12.13 -15.50 11.53
C ARG A 122 13.00 -14.37 11.01
N GLN A 123 14.04 -14.78 10.31
CA GLN A 123 14.93 -13.87 9.60
C GLN A 123 14.18 -12.97 8.60
N THR A 124 13.07 -13.45 8.02
CA THR A 124 12.28 -12.71 7.04
C THR A 124 11.37 -11.66 7.65
N THR A 125 11.07 -11.71 8.95
CA THR A 125 10.11 -10.78 9.59
C THR A 125 10.52 -9.33 9.42
N ARG A 126 11.81 -9.03 9.55
CA ARG A 126 12.33 -7.66 9.31
C ARG A 126 12.05 -7.20 7.88
N HIS A 127 12.25 -8.08 6.91
CA HIS A 127 11.99 -7.80 5.50
C HIS A 127 10.50 -7.58 5.25
N GLU A 128 9.63 -8.46 5.79
CA GLU A 128 8.17 -8.32 5.71
C GLU A 128 7.68 -6.97 6.28
N ILE A 129 8.25 -6.51 7.41
CA ILE A 129 7.95 -5.19 7.96
C ILE A 129 8.38 -4.08 6.99
N SER A 130 9.60 -4.13 6.45
CA SER A 130 10.09 -3.12 5.50
C SER A 130 9.24 -3.05 4.23
N VAL A 131 8.76 -4.20 3.72
CA VAL A 131 7.80 -4.26 2.61
C VAL A 131 6.47 -3.60 2.98
N SER A 132 5.94 -3.87 4.18
CA SER A 132 4.71 -3.20 4.65
C SER A 132 4.87 -1.68 4.76
N LEU A 133 6.05 -1.20 5.16
CA LEU A 133 6.37 0.24 5.26
C LEU A 133 6.41 0.91 3.89
N ALA A 134 6.95 0.22 2.88
CA ALA A 134 6.94 0.68 1.50
C ALA A 134 5.50 0.73 0.98
N ALA A 135 4.75 -0.37 1.09
CA ALA A 135 3.37 -0.47 0.65
C ALA A 135 2.48 0.64 1.23
N ALA A 136 2.59 0.90 2.54
CA ALA A 136 1.79 1.94 3.20
C ALA A 136 2.07 3.35 2.65
N ARG A 137 3.33 3.65 2.26
CA ARG A 137 3.69 4.94 1.66
C ARG A 137 3.22 5.07 0.22
N PHE A 138 3.32 3.99 -0.56
CA PHE A 138 2.76 3.95 -1.92
C PHE A 138 1.26 4.19 -1.88
N TYR A 139 0.52 3.52 -0.98
CA TYR A 139 -0.90 3.80 -0.75
C TYR A 139 -1.16 5.26 -0.37
N ALA A 140 -0.41 5.81 0.58
CA ALA A 140 -0.59 7.20 1.02
C ALA A 140 -0.26 8.23 -0.08
N ASP A 141 0.57 7.88 -1.07
CA ASP A 141 0.83 8.71 -2.24
C ASP A 141 -0.18 8.51 -3.38
N GLY A 142 -1.13 7.58 -3.24
CA GLY A 142 -2.20 7.33 -4.21
C GLY A 142 -1.94 6.16 -5.17
N TRP A 143 -0.95 5.33 -4.90
CA TRP A 143 -0.69 4.11 -5.67
C TRP A 143 -1.51 2.95 -5.13
N ALA A 144 -1.95 2.06 -6.02
CA ALA A 144 -2.33 0.71 -5.66
C ALA A 144 -1.09 -0.14 -5.40
N TRP A 145 -1.22 -1.16 -4.55
CA TRP A 145 -0.15 -2.10 -4.25
C TRP A 145 -0.64 -3.53 -4.30
N HIS A 146 0.10 -4.38 -5.02
CA HIS A 146 -0.19 -5.79 -5.18
C HIS A 146 1.05 -6.65 -4.88
N PRO A 147 0.87 -7.91 -4.42
CA PRO A 147 1.93 -8.89 -4.48
C PRO A 147 2.40 -9.06 -5.93
N ASP A 148 3.71 -9.16 -6.15
CA ASP A 148 4.22 -9.46 -7.49
C ASP A 148 3.89 -10.89 -7.91
N ARG A 149 3.87 -11.13 -9.23
CA ARG A 149 3.55 -12.43 -9.81
C ARG A 149 4.54 -13.51 -9.39
N LEU A 150 4.04 -14.73 -9.20
CA LEU A 150 4.89 -15.88 -8.92
C LEU A 150 5.83 -16.16 -10.10
N VAL A 151 7.04 -16.60 -9.76
CA VAL A 151 8.07 -17.01 -10.73
C VAL A 151 7.53 -18.14 -11.62
N ALA A 152 7.36 -17.88 -12.91
CA ALA A 152 6.80 -18.87 -13.84
C ALA A 152 7.87 -19.74 -14.51
N LYS A 153 9.10 -19.24 -14.65
CA LYS A 153 10.18 -19.88 -15.43
C LYS A 153 11.52 -19.77 -14.72
N LYS A 154 12.44 -20.68 -15.07
CA LYS A 154 13.83 -20.62 -14.58
C LYS A 154 14.49 -19.31 -15.03
N GLY A 155 15.02 -18.55 -14.08
CA GLY A 155 15.66 -17.25 -14.35
C GLY A 155 14.70 -16.06 -14.34
N ASP A 156 13.44 -16.27 -13.97
CA ASP A 156 12.49 -15.23 -13.62
C ASP A 156 12.70 -14.77 -12.16
N HIS A 157 12.23 -13.57 -11.83
CA HIS A 157 12.36 -12.99 -10.50
C HIS A 157 11.05 -12.32 -10.09
N GLN A 158 10.58 -12.69 -8.91
CA GLN A 158 9.47 -12.06 -8.23
C GLN A 158 10.06 -11.00 -7.30
N GLY A 159 9.59 -9.76 -7.44
CA GLY A 159 9.87 -8.68 -6.50
C GLY A 159 8.96 -8.73 -5.28
N ASP A 160 9.16 -7.78 -4.37
CA ASP A 160 8.45 -7.75 -3.10
C ASP A 160 7.02 -7.21 -3.22
N GLY A 161 6.75 -6.45 -4.28
CA GLY A 161 5.42 -6.01 -4.66
C GLY A 161 5.45 -5.23 -5.97
N VAL A 162 4.26 -4.86 -6.44
CA VAL A 162 4.07 -3.99 -7.60
C VAL A 162 3.23 -2.80 -7.17
N ALA A 163 3.77 -1.61 -7.37
CA ALA A 163 3.04 -0.36 -7.19
C ALA A 163 2.48 0.09 -8.54
N ILE A 164 1.18 0.34 -8.61
CA ILE A 164 0.49 0.79 -9.81
C ILE A 164 -0.11 2.16 -9.55
N TYR A 165 0.18 3.11 -10.42
CA TYR A 165 -0.48 4.41 -10.43
C TYR A 165 -1.28 4.55 -11.71
N SER A 166 -2.53 4.97 -11.59
CA SER A 166 -3.42 5.21 -12.72
C SER A 166 -4.12 6.55 -12.54
N ASP A 167 -4.21 7.30 -13.63
CA ASP A 167 -4.99 8.53 -13.73
C ASP A 167 -5.74 8.59 -15.07
N ALA A 168 -6.21 9.77 -15.47
CA ALA A 168 -6.93 9.96 -16.73
C ALA A 168 -6.03 9.82 -17.98
N GLU A 169 -4.71 9.90 -17.82
CA GLU A 169 -3.72 9.94 -18.89
C GLU A 169 -3.08 8.56 -19.14
N GLY A 170 -3.07 7.69 -18.14
CA GLY A 170 -2.66 6.30 -18.30
C GLY A 170 -2.38 5.58 -16.99
N SER A 171 -1.62 4.48 -17.08
CA SER A 171 -1.14 3.74 -15.93
C SER A 171 0.36 3.43 -16.03
N VAL A 172 1.05 3.44 -14.89
CA VAL A 172 2.43 2.96 -14.76
C VAL A 172 2.52 1.93 -13.64
N ALA A 173 3.31 0.89 -13.90
CA ALA A 173 3.55 -0.18 -12.94
C ALA A 173 5.04 -0.26 -12.64
N HIS A 174 5.41 -0.20 -11.35
CA HIS A 174 6.79 -0.37 -10.92
C HIS A 174 6.89 -1.58 -10.00
N VAL A 175 7.85 -2.47 -10.29
CA VAL A 175 8.24 -3.51 -9.31
C VAL A 175 8.98 -2.84 -8.17
N ILE A 176 8.63 -3.18 -6.95
CA ILE A 176 9.28 -2.69 -5.75
C ILE A 176 10.14 -3.80 -5.16
N GLU A 177 11.40 -3.47 -4.90
CA GLU A 177 12.41 -4.36 -4.34
C GLU A 177 12.94 -3.77 -3.04
N VAL A 178 12.71 -4.44 -1.92
CA VAL A 178 13.28 -4.08 -0.62
C VAL A 178 14.60 -4.81 -0.47
N GLU A 179 15.70 -4.08 -0.31
CA GLU A 179 17.03 -4.68 -0.17
C GLU A 179 17.68 -4.26 1.15
N LEU A 180 17.52 -5.09 2.18
CA LEU A 180 18.10 -4.80 3.50
C LEU A 180 19.56 -5.27 3.63
N THR A 181 19.96 -6.29 2.88
CA THR A 181 21.30 -6.87 2.91
C THR A 181 21.82 -7.05 1.49
N PRO A 182 23.03 -6.58 1.14
CA PRO A 182 23.56 -6.72 -0.20
C PRO A 182 23.57 -8.17 -0.71
N LYS A 183 23.09 -8.38 -1.94
CA LYS A 183 23.27 -9.65 -2.66
C LYS A 183 24.63 -9.69 -3.36
N HIS A 184 25.14 -10.88 -3.62
CA HIS A 184 26.38 -11.04 -4.41
C HIS A 184 26.14 -10.72 -5.90
N ARG A 185 27.17 -10.21 -6.57
CA ARG A 185 27.12 -9.74 -7.97
C ARG A 185 26.42 -10.69 -8.96
N PRO A 186 26.69 -12.01 -9.00
CA PRO A 186 26.01 -12.91 -9.95
C PRO A 186 24.49 -12.94 -9.76
N ARG A 187 24.01 -12.73 -8.52
CA ARG A 187 22.58 -12.68 -8.23
C ARG A 187 21.93 -11.41 -8.79
N TYR A 188 22.57 -10.25 -8.66
CA TYR A 188 22.08 -9.02 -9.28
C TYR A 188 21.99 -9.13 -10.80
N VAL A 189 23.01 -9.70 -11.46
CA VAL A 189 22.98 -9.91 -12.92
C VAL A 189 21.77 -10.76 -13.34
N GLN A 190 21.45 -11.82 -12.58
CA GLN A 190 20.26 -12.63 -12.85
C GLN A 190 18.96 -11.85 -12.67
N ILE A 191 18.86 -11.09 -11.57
CA ILE A 191 17.68 -10.30 -11.24
C ILE A 191 17.43 -9.22 -12.30
N PHE A 192 18.42 -8.41 -12.62
CA PHE A 192 18.25 -7.34 -13.59
C PHE A 192 17.99 -7.86 -15.01
N ARG A 193 18.53 -9.02 -15.39
CA ARG A 193 18.14 -9.67 -16.64
C ARG A 193 16.67 -10.11 -16.63
N ALA A 194 16.13 -10.51 -15.49
CA ALA A 194 14.71 -10.82 -15.37
C ALA A 194 13.85 -9.56 -15.51
N PHE A 195 14.23 -8.47 -14.83
CA PHE A 195 13.53 -7.19 -14.94
C PHE A 195 13.64 -6.55 -16.32
N GLY A 196 14.82 -6.62 -16.97
CA GLY A 196 14.99 -6.14 -18.33
C GLY A 196 14.01 -6.80 -19.30
N ARG A 197 13.78 -8.11 -19.18
CA ARG A 197 12.75 -8.78 -20.00
C ARG A 197 11.34 -8.28 -19.71
N ARG A 198 11.00 -8.04 -18.44
CA ARG A 198 9.67 -7.54 -18.06
C ARG A 198 9.44 -6.13 -18.61
N ILE A 199 10.46 -5.27 -18.56
CA ILE A 199 10.43 -3.93 -19.16
C ILE A 199 10.29 -4.03 -20.68
N ASP A 200 11.10 -4.88 -21.34
CA ASP A 200 11.05 -5.06 -22.79
C ASP A 200 9.71 -5.62 -23.29
N GLU A 201 9.02 -6.41 -22.47
CA GLU A 201 7.69 -6.98 -22.73
C GLU A 201 6.54 -6.02 -22.37
N GLY A 202 6.82 -4.86 -21.75
CA GLY A 202 5.80 -3.94 -21.26
C GLY A 202 5.03 -4.45 -20.04
N ASP A 203 5.54 -5.46 -19.31
CA ASP A 203 4.92 -5.96 -18.06
C ASP A 203 5.02 -4.90 -16.95
N VAL A 204 6.10 -4.13 -16.92
CA VAL A 204 6.34 -3.05 -15.94
C VAL A 204 7.14 -1.90 -16.55
N SER A 205 6.89 -0.68 -16.09
CA SER A 205 7.57 0.55 -16.54
C SER A 205 8.98 0.68 -15.95
N GLY A 206 9.24 0.04 -14.81
CA GLY A 206 10.53 0.09 -14.15
C GLY A 206 10.58 -0.65 -12.81
N VAL A 207 11.69 -0.47 -12.10
CA VAL A 207 11.95 -1.09 -10.80
C VAL A 207 12.45 -0.05 -9.81
N VAL A 208 11.91 -0.08 -8.60
CA VAL A 208 12.35 0.78 -7.49
C VAL A 208 12.97 -0.09 -6.40
N TYR A 209 14.27 0.08 -6.22
CA TYR A 209 15.03 -0.52 -5.13
C TYR A 209 14.99 0.39 -3.90
N LEU A 210 14.35 -0.08 -2.84
CA LEU A 210 14.28 0.54 -1.52
C LEU A 210 15.29 -0.15 -0.61
N CYS A 211 16.39 0.53 -0.33
CA CYS A 211 17.58 -0.09 0.23
C CYS A 211 17.97 0.49 1.58
N THR A 212 18.78 -0.27 2.33
CA THR A 212 19.75 0.34 3.24
C THR A 212 20.88 0.98 2.46
N ALA A 213 21.59 1.95 3.03
CA ALA A 213 22.70 2.63 2.33
C ALA A 213 23.79 1.66 1.81
N GLU A 214 24.04 0.54 2.50
CA GLU A 214 24.99 -0.47 2.05
C GLU A 214 24.48 -1.25 0.84
N SER A 215 23.23 -1.72 0.91
CA SER A 215 22.56 -2.38 -0.21
C SER A 215 22.48 -1.48 -1.43
N ALA A 216 22.15 -0.20 -1.25
CA ALA A 216 22.02 0.76 -2.33
C ALA A 216 23.34 0.92 -3.10
N ARG A 217 24.48 0.98 -2.39
CA ARG A 217 25.80 0.99 -3.02
C ARG A 217 26.05 -0.27 -3.85
N ALA A 218 25.67 -1.45 -3.34
CA ALA A 218 25.85 -2.71 -4.05
C ALA A 218 24.96 -2.81 -5.30
N VAL A 219 23.70 -2.38 -5.20
CA VAL A 219 22.75 -2.30 -6.32
C VAL A 219 23.29 -1.35 -7.40
N ARG A 220 23.69 -0.14 -7.05
CA ARG A 220 24.27 0.84 -7.99
C ARG A 220 25.56 0.32 -8.65
N ALA A 221 26.43 -0.34 -7.88
CA ALA A 221 27.64 -0.96 -8.42
C ALA A 221 27.33 -2.10 -9.40
N ALA A 222 26.26 -2.87 -9.14
CA ALA A 222 25.80 -3.88 -10.07
C ALA A 222 25.17 -3.27 -11.33
N LEU A 223 24.38 -2.20 -11.23
CA LEU A 223 23.82 -1.50 -12.40
C LEU A 223 24.91 -0.93 -13.32
N ALA A 224 26.08 -0.57 -12.78
CA ALA A 224 27.23 -0.16 -13.57
C ALA A 224 27.96 -1.33 -14.27
N ASP A 225 27.55 -2.58 -14.06
CA ASP A 225 28.14 -3.76 -14.69
C ASP A 225 27.78 -3.80 -16.19
N PRO A 226 28.77 -3.92 -17.10
CA PRO A 226 28.51 -4.06 -18.53
C PRO A 226 27.58 -5.23 -18.90
N LEU A 227 27.44 -6.25 -18.05
CA LEU A 227 26.56 -7.40 -18.28
C LEU A 227 25.06 -7.13 -18.03
N ILE A 228 24.73 -6.03 -17.36
CA ILE A 228 23.35 -5.65 -16.97
C ILE A 228 22.74 -4.69 -18.02
N GLY A 229 23.58 -4.05 -18.84
CA GLY A 229 23.18 -3.24 -19.99
C GLY A 229 22.66 -1.86 -19.58
N PRO A 230 23.01 -0.77 -20.30
CA PRO A 230 22.56 0.59 -19.97
C PRO A 230 21.03 0.72 -19.90
N ARG A 231 20.33 -0.01 -20.77
CA ARG A 231 18.87 0.00 -20.88
C ARG A 231 18.17 -0.34 -19.56
N VAL A 232 18.52 -1.44 -18.88
CA VAL A 232 17.86 -1.78 -17.60
C VAL A 232 18.16 -0.72 -16.52
N ALA A 233 19.37 -0.16 -16.52
CA ALA A 233 19.77 0.84 -15.53
C ALA A 233 18.97 2.14 -15.63
N GLU A 234 18.50 2.52 -16.83
CA GLU A 234 17.67 3.71 -17.04
C GLU A 234 16.27 3.58 -16.42
N HIS A 235 15.77 2.36 -16.27
CA HIS A 235 14.46 2.06 -15.67
C HIS A 235 14.53 1.62 -14.19
N VAL A 236 15.72 1.69 -13.57
CA VAL A 236 15.92 1.29 -12.17
C VAL A 236 16.23 2.51 -11.30
N VAL A 237 15.35 2.79 -10.35
CA VAL A 237 15.54 3.82 -9.33
C VAL A 237 16.05 3.17 -8.05
N VAL A 238 17.16 3.67 -7.49
CA VAL A 238 17.74 3.14 -6.25
C VAL A 238 17.69 4.20 -5.16
N VAL A 239 16.99 3.89 -4.07
CA VAL A 239 16.70 4.80 -2.96
C VAL A 239 17.27 4.25 -1.66
N ASP A 240 17.92 5.12 -0.90
CA ASP A 240 18.36 4.83 0.47
C ASP A 240 17.17 5.13 1.41
N ALA A 241 16.21 4.21 1.48
CA ALA A 241 14.94 4.40 2.19
C ALA A 241 14.97 3.88 3.63
N PHE A 242 15.85 2.91 3.92
CA PHE A 242 15.86 2.21 5.20
C PHE A 242 17.13 2.48 5.99
N GLU A 243 16.96 2.64 7.29
CA GLU A 243 18.05 2.56 8.26
C GLU A 243 18.64 1.14 8.30
N ARG A 244 19.83 0.99 8.91
CA ARG A 244 20.55 -0.30 8.96
C ARG A 244 19.69 -1.47 9.49
N MET A 245 18.71 -1.19 10.34
CA MET A 245 17.81 -2.20 10.92
C MET A 245 16.50 -2.38 10.14
N GLY A 246 16.33 -1.74 9.00
CA GLY A 246 15.14 -1.83 8.16
C GLY A 246 13.99 -0.92 8.58
N SER A 247 14.22 0.06 9.47
CA SER A 247 13.21 1.06 9.82
C SER A 247 13.16 2.17 8.76
N TRP A 248 11.97 2.77 8.63
CA TRP A 248 11.69 3.92 7.77
C TRP A 248 10.80 4.86 8.59
N ASP A 249 11.42 5.77 9.33
CA ASP A 249 10.80 6.49 10.44
C ASP A 249 10.34 7.91 10.06
N GLU A 250 10.67 8.37 8.86
CA GLU A 250 10.23 9.67 8.33
C GLU A 250 8.70 9.73 8.20
N ASP A 251 8.13 10.82 8.70
CA ASP A 251 6.70 11.14 8.64
C ASP A 251 6.32 12.00 7.41
N THR A 252 7.20 12.04 6.41
CA THR A 252 6.96 12.74 5.14
C THR A 252 7.12 11.77 3.97
N LEU A 253 6.33 11.99 2.90
CA LEU A 253 6.52 11.24 1.68
C LEU A 253 7.82 11.72 1.01
N PRO A 254 8.66 10.81 0.51
CA PRO A 254 9.86 11.19 -0.22
C PRO A 254 9.55 11.95 -1.50
N GLU A 255 10.40 12.92 -1.84
CA GLU A 255 10.27 13.74 -3.05
C GLU A 255 10.38 12.93 -4.35
N TRP A 256 11.06 11.77 -4.32
CA TRP A 256 11.19 10.90 -5.49
C TRP A 256 9.90 10.16 -5.83
N MET A 257 8.98 9.92 -4.88
CA MET A 257 7.74 9.19 -5.15
C MET A 257 6.83 9.92 -6.14
N PRO A 258 6.59 11.24 -6.00
CA PRO A 258 5.93 12.02 -7.04
C PRO A 258 6.63 11.99 -8.40
N ALA A 259 7.97 11.96 -8.42
CA ALA A 259 8.73 11.91 -9.67
C ALA A 259 8.55 10.57 -10.41
N LEU A 260 8.25 9.47 -9.70
CA LEU A 260 7.88 8.19 -10.33
C LEU A 260 6.54 8.24 -11.07
N ARG A 261 5.67 9.20 -10.76
CA ARG A 261 4.47 9.46 -11.56
C ARG A 261 4.81 10.26 -12.81
N ALA A 262 5.76 11.18 -12.72
CA ALA A 262 6.15 12.00 -13.87
C ALA A 262 6.77 11.18 -15.02
N SER A 263 7.13 9.92 -14.79
CA SER A 263 7.51 8.96 -15.85
C SER A 263 6.32 8.39 -16.64
N LEU A 264 5.06 8.76 -16.32
CA LEU A 264 3.85 8.48 -17.10
C LEU A 264 3.94 8.98 -18.57
N GLY A 265 4.89 9.87 -18.87
CA GLY A 265 4.96 10.57 -20.14
C GLY A 265 5.47 9.81 -21.36
N ASP A 266 5.93 8.55 -21.26
CA ASP A 266 6.54 7.87 -22.42
C ASP A 266 6.00 6.48 -22.81
N GLU A 267 5.28 5.73 -21.98
CA GLU A 267 4.77 4.40 -22.39
C GLU A 267 3.39 4.08 -21.79
N LEU A 268 2.38 4.05 -22.67
CA LEU A 268 1.03 3.57 -22.37
C LEU A 268 1.05 2.07 -22.12
N LEU A 269 0.82 1.64 -20.88
CA LEU A 269 0.43 0.26 -20.60
C LEU A 269 -1.11 0.15 -20.64
N GLU A 270 -1.63 -0.76 -21.47
CA GLU A 270 -3.03 -1.19 -21.40
C GLU A 270 -3.25 -1.90 -20.05
N GLU A 271 -4.32 -1.55 -19.34
CA GLU A 271 -4.66 -2.24 -18.08
C GLU A 271 -4.73 -3.76 -18.31
N PRO A 272 -4.05 -4.58 -17.49
CA PRO A 272 -4.12 -6.03 -17.64
C PRO A 272 -5.58 -6.50 -17.44
N ALA A 273 -6.14 -7.12 -18.49
CA ALA A 273 -7.54 -7.53 -18.59
C ALA A 273 -8.05 -8.53 -17.52
N ASP A 274 -7.17 -9.02 -16.65
CA ASP A 274 -7.46 -10.05 -15.64
C ASP A 274 -7.32 -9.58 -14.17
N MET A 275 -7.18 -8.28 -13.91
CA MET A 275 -7.02 -7.76 -12.53
C MET A 275 -8.30 -7.08 -11.97
N ALA A 276 -9.47 -7.62 -12.28
CA ALA A 276 -10.71 -7.31 -11.56
C ALA A 276 -10.76 -8.02 -10.18
N GLY A 277 -9.86 -7.62 -9.27
CA GLY A 277 -10.08 -7.68 -7.82
C GLY A 277 -10.90 -6.46 -7.38
N PRO A 278 -11.63 -6.50 -6.24
CA PRO A 278 -12.90 -5.80 -6.07
C PRO A 278 -12.83 -4.34 -6.53
N SER A 279 -13.54 -4.13 -7.62
CA SER A 279 -13.82 -2.85 -8.27
C SER A 279 -14.04 -1.74 -7.25
N SER A 280 -13.29 -0.65 -7.42
CA SER A 280 -13.85 0.71 -7.49
C SER A 280 -15.28 0.85 -6.91
N LEU A 281 -15.37 1.00 -5.59
CA LEU A 281 -16.52 1.64 -4.95
C LEU A 281 -16.17 3.10 -4.68
N TRP A 282 -15.85 3.82 -5.76
CA TRP A 282 -16.13 5.25 -5.81
C TRP A 282 -17.64 5.38 -5.92
N ILE A 283 -18.32 5.59 -4.80
CA ILE A 283 -19.73 5.98 -4.81
C ILE A 283 -19.77 7.41 -5.34
N ASP A 284 -20.28 7.52 -6.57
CA ASP A 284 -20.60 8.78 -7.21
C ASP A 284 -21.64 9.53 -6.37
N ALA A 285 -21.24 10.70 -5.86
CA ALA A 285 -22.11 11.59 -5.12
C ALA A 285 -22.98 12.38 -6.10
N GLY A 286 -24.05 11.74 -6.58
CA GLY A 286 -25.21 12.42 -7.14
C GLY A 286 -25.40 12.27 -8.64
N GLY A 287 -26.53 11.68 -9.02
CA GLY A 287 -26.97 11.66 -10.41
C GLY A 287 -28.19 10.79 -10.63
N SER A 288 -29.38 11.29 -10.27
CA SER A 288 -30.66 10.69 -10.64
C SER A 288 -30.93 10.81 -12.15
N ARG A 289 -31.47 9.74 -12.76
CA ARG A 289 -32.70 9.68 -13.59
C ARG A 289 -32.85 8.25 -14.15
N VAL A 290 -33.91 7.49 -13.83
CA VAL A 290 -35.25 7.50 -14.47
C VAL A 290 -35.08 7.37 -16.00
N GLU A 291 -35.36 6.24 -16.65
CA GLU A 291 -36.61 5.45 -16.68
C GLU A 291 -36.43 3.92 -16.53
#